data_AF-A0A5D6VDS0-F1
#
_entry.id   AF-A0A5D6VDS0-F1
#
_cell.length_a   1.000
_cell.length_b   1.000
_cell.length_c   1.000
_cell.angle_alpha   90.00
_cell.angle_beta   90.00
_cell.angle_gamma   90.00
#
_symmetry.space_group_name_H-M   'P 1'
#
loop_
_entity.id
_entity.type
_entity.pdbx_description
1 polymer ?
#
loop_
_entity_poly.entity_id
_entity_poly.type
_entity_poly.pdbx_seq_one_letter_code
_entity_poly.pdbx_strand_id
1 'polypeptide(L)'
;MANTTNTPPAELISFLEGYKAFTARFERQRLQNDLITYARLLGGWQVLQSMQRRLQKAAPEYNIFTLLRNLAWDETRLHSPLLADLLNPNGAHGQGHLFYEALLQQLQALGISAAAYRGRDAHFYEVATEVPTGDGFIDVLLTYRGPDTCFAIAIENKIYAVDQPRQLARYQAYLDRHFPTQSLLLYLTPWPRQPDPGSLTPEEARVLHNADKLRCITYNDHIRPLLRQTFAQVQAPGVRLLLEQYCQVLETL
;
A
#
# COMPACT_ATOMS: atom_id res chain seq x y z
N MET A 1 54.30 21.84 -84.70
CA MET A 1 53.34 21.64 -83.60
C MET A 1 53.64 20.27 -82.99
N ALA A 2 54.51 20.22 -81.99
CA ALA A 2 54.88 18.99 -81.31
C ALA A 2 53.92 18.77 -80.14
N ASN A 3 53.15 17.69 -80.23
CA ASN A 3 52.19 17.30 -79.21
C ASN A 3 52.95 16.51 -78.13
N THR A 4 53.42 17.18 -77.09
CA THR A 4 54.02 16.54 -75.93
C THR A 4 52.91 15.84 -75.15
N THR A 5 52.77 14.53 -75.37
CA THR A 5 51.95 13.66 -74.53
C THR A 5 52.52 13.69 -73.12
N ASN A 6 51.89 14.48 -72.26
CA ASN A 6 52.21 14.61 -70.85
C ASN A 6 51.68 13.36 -70.11
N THR A 7 52.26 12.20 -70.41
CA THR A 7 52.01 10.96 -69.65
C THR A 7 52.64 11.14 -68.27
N PRO A 8 51.85 11.07 -67.18
CA PRO A 8 52.38 11.23 -65.85
C PRO A 8 53.47 10.17 -65.57
N PRO A 9 54.51 10.50 -64.78
CA PRO A 9 55.58 9.56 -64.44
C PRO A 9 54.97 8.27 -63.86
N ALA A 10 55.50 7.10 -64.22
CA ALA A 10 54.97 5.81 -63.76
C ALA A 10 54.85 5.72 -62.23
N GLU A 11 55.74 6.40 -61.51
CA GLU A 11 55.71 6.56 -60.05
C GLU A 11 54.46 7.30 -59.55
N LEU A 12 54.01 8.35 -60.26
CA LEU A 12 52.81 9.11 -59.91
C LEU A 12 51.54 8.28 -60.15
N ILE A 13 51.49 7.49 -61.22
CA ILE A 13 50.37 6.58 -61.50
C ILE A 13 50.27 5.51 -60.41
N SER A 14 51.39 4.85 -60.09
CA SER A 14 51.48 3.85 -59.03
C SER A 14 51.10 4.40 -57.65
N PHE A 15 51.54 5.63 -57.33
CA PHE A 15 51.13 6.32 -56.10
C PHE A 15 49.62 6.59 -56.06
N LEU A 16 49.03 7.10 -57.15
CA LEU A 16 47.59 7.38 -57.21
C LEU A 16 46.74 6.11 -57.12
N GLU A 17 47.18 5.02 -57.74
CA GLU A 17 46.55 3.69 -57.63
C GLU A 17 46.65 3.14 -56.19
N GLY A 18 47.83 3.24 -55.58
CA GLY A 18 48.06 2.88 -54.18
C GLY A 18 47.21 3.71 -53.21
N TYR A 19 47.10 5.02 -53.44
CA TYR A 19 46.27 5.92 -52.64
C TYR A 19 44.78 5.59 -52.77
N LYS A 20 44.28 5.33 -54.00
CA LYS A 20 42.91 4.86 -54.22
C LYS A 20 42.61 3.53 -53.53
N ALA A 21 43.55 2.58 -53.59
CA ALA A 21 43.40 1.29 -52.91
C ALA A 21 43.41 1.45 -51.38
N PHE A 22 44.27 2.33 -50.85
CA PHE A 22 44.34 2.65 -49.43
C PHE A 22 43.06 3.30 -48.93
N THR A 23 42.54 4.34 -49.60
CA THR A 23 41.29 5.00 -49.22
C THR A 23 40.11 4.04 -49.29
N ALA A 24 40.02 3.22 -50.34
CA ALA A 24 38.97 2.21 -50.46
C ALA A 24 39.04 1.14 -49.36
N ARG A 25 40.25 0.77 -48.91
CA ARG A 25 40.45 -0.15 -47.78
C ARG A 25 40.04 0.48 -46.45
N PHE A 26 40.43 1.73 -46.23
CA PHE A 26 40.09 2.49 -45.03
C PHE A 26 38.57 2.70 -44.91
N GLU A 27 37.90 3.09 -45.99
CA GLU A 27 36.43 3.19 -46.03
C GLU A 27 35.75 1.85 -45.76
N ARG A 28 36.24 0.75 -46.36
CA ARG A 28 35.71 -0.59 -46.08
C ARG A 28 35.80 -0.96 -44.61
N GLN A 29 36.93 -0.65 -43.97
CA GLN A 29 37.14 -0.94 -42.55
C GLN A 29 36.27 -0.05 -41.65
N ARG A 30 36.08 1.23 -42.01
CA ARG A 30 35.14 2.12 -41.32
C ARG A 30 33.72 1.57 -41.39
N LEU A 31 33.25 1.20 -42.59
CA LEU A 31 31.92 0.62 -42.81
C LEU A 31 31.72 -0.68 -42.03
N GLN A 32 32.74 -1.55 -41.96
CA GLN A 32 32.67 -2.76 -41.14
C GLN A 32 32.52 -2.45 -39.65
N ASN A 33 33.28 -1.49 -39.13
CA ASN A 33 33.17 -1.07 -37.73
C ASN A 33 31.81 -0.42 -37.44
N ASP A 34 31.31 0.41 -38.36
CA ASP A 34 29.99 1.03 -38.27
C ASP A 34 28.89 -0.05 -38.25
N LEU A 35 28.96 -1.06 -39.14
CA LEU A 35 28.02 -2.19 -39.17
C LEU A 35 28.00 -2.96 -37.85
N ILE A 36 29.16 -3.26 -37.26
CA ILE A 36 29.24 -3.92 -35.95
C ILE A 36 28.61 -3.05 -34.86
N THR A 37 28.85 -1.74 -34.90
CA THR A 37 28.29 -0.78 -33.94
C THR A 37 26.77 -0.72 -34.07
N TYR A 38 26.24 -0.59 -35.29
CA TYR A 38 24.80 -0.60 -35.54
C TYR A 38 24.15 -1.91 -35.16
N ALA A 39 24.77 -3.05 -35.43
CA ALA A 39 24.26 -4.36 -35.02
C ALA A 39 24.14 -4.47 -33.49
N ARG A 40 25.14 -3.97 -32.75
CA ARG A 40 25.09 -3.90 -31.27
C ARG A 40 23.97 -2.99 -30.78
N LEU A 41 23.82 -1.80 -31.37
CA LEU A 41 22.77 -0.86 -31.02
C LEU A 41 21.37 -1.43 -31.30
N LEU A 42 21.17 -2.07 -32.46
CA LEU A 42 19.92 -2.73 -32.81
C LEU A 42 19.60 -3.88 -31.85
N GLY A 43 20.60 -4.69 -31.48
CA GLY A 43 20.44 -5.73 -30.47
C GLY A 43 20.03 -5.16 -29.12
N GLY A 44 20.70 -4.09 -28.66
CA GLY A 44 20.33 -3.38 -27.43
C GLY A 44 18.91 -2.80 -27.49
N TRP A 45 18.53 -2.20 -28.61
CA TRP A 45 17.19 -1.65 -28.82
C TRP A 45 16.10 -2.73 -28.80
N GLN A 46 16.34 -3.91 -29.40
CA GLN A 46 15.41 -5.04 -29.35
C GLN A 46 15.21 -5.54 -27.91
N VAL A 47 16.28 -5.61 -27.12
CA VAL A 47 16.21 -5.95 -25.70
C VAL A 47 15.38 -4.93 -24.94
N LEU A 48 15.65 -3.63 -25.10
CA LEU A 48 14.87 -2.55 -24.46
C LEU A 48 13.39 -2.61 -24.85
N GLN A 49 13.06 -2.85 -26.12
CA GLN A 49 11.68 -3.05 -26.55
C GLN A 49 11.02 -4.24 -25.87
N SER A 50 11.74 -5.37 -25.77
CA SER A 50 11.21 -6.57 -25.10
C SER A 50 10.95 -6.31 -23.61
N MET A 51 11.83 -5.58 -22.94
CA MET A 51 11.67 -5.17 -21.55
C MET A 51 10.46 -4.24 -21.39
N GLN A 52 10.32 -3.24 -22.27
CA GLN A 52 9.18 -2.31 -22.24
C GLN A 52 7.85 -3.03 -22.46
N ARG A 53 7.78 -3.98 -23.41
CA ARG A 53 6.57 -4.80 -23.62
C ARG A 53 6.25 -5.68 -22.41
N ARG A 54 7.27 -6.24 -21.74
CA ARG A 54 7.08 -7.01 -20.51
C ARG A 54 6.54 -6.14 -19.38
N LEU A 55 7.09 -4.94 -19.20
CA LEU A 55 6.62 -3.97 -18.20
C LEU A 55 5.18 -3.53 -18.48
N GLN A 56 4.84 -3.23 -19.74
CA GLN A 56 3.47 -2.88 -20.12
C GLN A 56 2.47 -4.01 -19.80
N LYS A 57 2.83 -5.26 -20.07
CA LYS A 57 1.98 -6.43 -19.75
C LYS A 57 1.88 -6.71 -18.25
N ALA A 58 2.96 -6.46 -17.51
CA ALA A 58 2.98 -6.64 -16.06
C ALA A 58 2.16 -5.55 -15.33
N ALA A 59 1.99 -4.39 -15.95
CA ALA A 59 1.22 -3.25 -15.44
C ALA A 59 1.49 -2.96 -13.95
N PRO A 60 2.75 -2.71 -13.54
CA PRO A 60 3.13 -2.59 -12.12
C PRO A 60 2.45 -1.41 -11.40
N GLU A 61 1.96 -0.42 -12.15
CA GLU A 61 1.23 0.74 -11.63
C GLU A 61 -0.29 0.50 -11.55
N TYR A 62 -0.78 -0.66 -11.98
CA TYR A 62 -2.22 -0.97 -11.96
C TYR A 62 -2.68 -1.28 -10.54
N ASN A 63 -3.56 -0.40 -10.02
CA ASN A 63 -4.13 -0.52 -8.70
C ASN A 63 -5.63 -0.20 -8.76
N ILE A 64 -6.46 -1.11 -8.26
CA ILE A 64 -7.92 -0.98 -8.38
C ILE A 64 -8.45 0.20 -7.54
N PHE A 65 -7.84 0.48 -6.40
CA PHE A 65 -8.27 1.55 -5.50
C PHE A 65 -7.93 2.94 -6.06
N THR A 66 -6.80 3.08 -6.77
CA THR A 66 -6.45 4.35 -7.44
C THR A 66 -7.25 4.56 -8.72
N LEU A 67 -7.62 3.48 -9.42
CA LEU A 67 -8.55 3.53 -10.55
C LEU A 67 -9.91 4.07 -10.12
N LEU A 68 -10.40 3.62 -8.97
CA LEU A 68 -11.66 4.05 -8.37
C LEU A 68 -11.52 5.39 -7.64
N ARG A 69 -10.84 6.38 -8.25
CA ARG A 69 -10.32 7.70 -7.78
C ARG A 69 -11.02 8.43 -6.61
N ASN A 70 -12.26 8.14 -6.28
CA ASN A 70 -13.00 8.72 -5.14
C ASN A 70 -13.01 7.82 -3.90
N LEU A 71 -12.61 6.55 -4.00
CA LEU A 71 -12.65 5.60 -2.90
C LEU A 71 -11.42 5.66 -2.00
N ALA A 72 -10.25 6.04 -2.53
CA ALA A 72 -9.00 6.11 -1.75
C ALA A 72 -9.07 7.09 -0.57
N TRP A 73 -10.06 7.97 -0.55
CA TRP A 73 -10.30 8.95 0.51
C TRP A 73 -11.62 8.72 1.25
N ASP A 74 -12.37 7.68 0.88
CA ASP A 74 -13.71 7.39 1.40
C ASP A 74 -13.59 6.47 2.64
N GLU A 75 -13.67 7.08 3.83
CA GLU A 75 -13.55 6.33 5.09
C GLU A 75 -14.63 5.27 5.22
N THR A 76 -15.85 5.59 4.81
CA THR A 76 -17.04 4.78 5.02
C THR A 76 -17.20 3.69 3.98
N ARG A 77 -16.88 3.93 2.70
CA ARG A 77 -17.12 2.97 1.61
C ARG A 77 -15.92 2.11 1.26
N LEU A 78 -14.70 2.55 1.57
CA LEU A 78 -13.50 1.78 1.31
C LEU A 78 -12.86 1.25 2.58
N HIS A 79 -12.40 2.16 3.43
CA HIS A 79 -11.46 1.80 4.49
C HIS A 79 -12.13 1.04 5.63
N SER A 80 -13.30 1.50 6.09
CA SER A 80 -14.01 0.86 7.21
C SER A 80 -14.53 -0.53 6.85
N PRO A 81 -15.18 -0.78 5.68
CA PRO A 81 -15.59 -2.12 5.27
C PRO A 81 -14.40 -3.06 5.05
N LEU A 82 -13.30 -2.56 4.48
CA LEU A 82 -12.11 -3.36 4.26
C LEU A 82 -11.44 -3.76 5.59
N LEU A 83 -11.30 -2.82 6.52
CA LEU A 83 -10.80 -3.12 7.86
C LEU A 83 -11.76 -4.05 8.60
N ALA A 84 -13.07 -3.87 8.49
CA ALA A 84 -14.05 -4.75 9.10
C ALA A 84 -13.96 -6.19 8.59
N ASP A 85 -13.84 -6.38 7.26
CA ASP A 85 -13.65 -7.73 6.69
C ASP A 85 -12.33 -8.34 7.17
N LEU A 86 -11.20 -7.63 7.02
CA LEU A 86 -9.88 -8.15 7.41
C LEU A 86 -9.80 -8.48 8.89
N LEU A 87 -10.34 -7.64 9.78
CA LEU A 87 -10.27 -7.85 11.23
C LEU A 87 -11.27 -8.90 11.73
N ASN A 88 -12.22 -9.33 10.91
CA ASN A 88 -13.17 -10.37 11.26
C ASN A 88 -12.56 -11.76 11.05
N PRO A 89 -12.37 -12.58 12.10
CA PRO A 89 -11.88 -13.94 11.92
C PRO A 89 -12.74 -14.81 11.00
N ASN A 90 -14.02 -14.47 10.85
CA ASN A 90 -14.99 -15.12 9.95
C ASN A 90 -15.20 -14.33 8.63
N GLY A 91 -14.32 -13.38 8.30
CA GLY A 91 -14.40 -12.56 7.10
C GLY A 91 -14.26 -13.37 5.81
N ALA A 92 -14.69 -12.78 4.70
CA ALA A 92 -14.69 -13.44 3.39
C ALA A 92 -13.28 -13.75 2.88
N HIS A 93 -12.25 -13.10 3.43
CA HIS A 93 -10.85 -13.37 3.15
C HIS A 93 -10.38 -14.78 3.55
N GLY A 94 -11.10 -15.48 4.45
CA GLY A 94 -10.83 -16.89 4.79
C GLY A 94 -9.45 -17.16 5.39
N GLN A 95 -8.86 -16.17 6.09
CA GLN A 95 -7.53 -16.29 6.74
C GLN A 95 -7.63 -16.47 8.26
N GLY A 96 -8.82 -16.76 8.79
CA GLY A 96 -9.05 -16.92 10.23
C GLY A 96 -8.58 -15.70 11.03
N HIS A 97 -7.97 -15.94 12.18
CA HIS A 97 -7.53 -14.89 13.10
C HIS A 97 -6.28 -14.12 12.66
N LEU A 98 -5.73 -14.35 11.46
CA LEU A 98 -4.42 -13.84 11.05
C LEU A 98 -4.27 -12.31 11.23
N PHE A 99 -5.19 -11.53 10.67
CA PHE A 99 -5.14 -10.07 10.73
C PHE A 99 -5.53 -9.53 12.11
N TYR A 100 -6.45 -10.22 12.80
CA TYR A 100 -6.86 -9.83 14.14
C TYR A 100 -5.72 -10.04 15.16
N GLU A 101 -5.00 -11.15 15.09
CA GLU A 101 -3.81 -11.38 15.90
C GLU A 101 -2.71 -10.38 15.59
N ALA A 102 -2.57 -9.98 14.32
CA ALA A 102 -1.69 -8.90 13.93
C ALA A 102 -2.10 -7.55 14.55
N LEU A 103 -3.40 -7.23 14.66
CA LEU A 103 -3.90 -6.06 15.39
C LEU A 103 -3.54 -6.14 16.87
N LEU A 104 -3.80 -7.28 17.52
CA LEU A 104 -3.49 -7.47 18.94
C LEU A 104 -2.00 -7.27 19.24
N GLN A 105 -1.11 -7.66 18.33
CA GLN A 105 0.33 -7.39 18.45
C GLN A 105 0.65 -5.89 18.38
N GLN A 106 0.00 -5.13 17.50
CA GLN A 106 0.16 -3.67 17.44
C GLN A 106 -0.35 -3.02 18.74
N LEU A 107 -1.49 -3.47 19.27
CA LEU A 107 -2.04 -2.98 20.53
C LEU A 107 -1.11 -3.29 21.72
N GLN A 108 -0.50 -4.48 21.73
CA GLN A 108 0.48 -4.86 22.74
C GLN A 108 1.71 -3.93 22.73
N ALA A 109 2.17 -3.50 21.55
CA ALA A 109 3.26 -2.53 21.41
C ALA A 109 2.87 -1.14 21.94
N LEU A 110 1.58 -0.80 21.96
CA LEU A 110 1.01 0.43 22.54
C LEU A 110 0.69 0.32 24.04
N GLY A 111 1.12 -0.77 24.69
CA GLY A 111 0.90 -1.01 26.11
C GLY A 111 -0.51 -1.51 26.46
N ILE A 112 -1.35 -1.81 25.46
CA ILE A 112 -2.67 -2.42 25.70
C ILE A 112 -2.50 -3.92 25.86
N SER A 113 -3.09 -4.50 26.90
CA SER A 113 -3.04 -5.95 27.12
C SER A 113 -3.79 -6.71 26.03
N ALA A 114 -3.08 -7.33 25.09
CA ALA A 114 -3.66 -8.13 24.01
C ALA A 114 -4.50 -9.29 24.53
N ALA A 115 -4.12 -9.87 25.68
CA ALA A 115 -4.85 -10.97 26.30
C ALA A 115 -6.29 -10.60 26.68
N ALA A 116 -6.53 -9.33 27.02
CA ALA A 116 -7.85 -8.86 27.40
C ALA A 116 -8.82 -8.70 26.22
N TYR A 117 -8.28 -8.70 24.99
CA TYR A 117 -9.04 -8.63 23.74
C TYR A 117 -8.85 -9.91 22.91
N ARG A 118 -8.53 -11.05 23.54
CA ARG A 118 -8.38 -12.32 22.84
C ARG A 118 -9.49 -13.29 23.23
N GLY A 119 -10.42 -13.51 22.30
CA GLY A 119 -11.41 -14.57 22.35
C GLY A 119 -10.87 -15.91 21.83
N ARG A 120 -11.40 -17.03 22.36
CA ARG A 120 -10.90 -18.39 22.04
C ARG A 120 -11.51 -19.01 20.78
N ASP A 121 -12.75 -18.66 20.47
CA ASP A 121 -13.54 -19.29 19.40
C ASP A 121 -14.03 -18.22 18.44
N ALA A 122 -13.72 -18.40 17.15
CA ALA A 122 -14.09 -17.50 16.07
C ALA A 122 -15.61 -17.25 16.02
N HIS A 123 -16.45 -18.22 16.39
CA HIS A 123 -17.90 -18.11 16.28
C HIS A 123 -18.51 -16.95 17.08
N PHE A 124 -17.85 -16.52 18.16
CA PHE A 124 -18.33 -15.42 19.00
C PHE A 124 -17.84 -14.03 18.56
N TYR A 125 -17.02 -13.96 17.50
CA TYR A 125 -16.61 -12.69 16.93
C TYR A 125 -17.66 -12.18 15.94
N GLU A 126 -18.00 -10.90 16.10
CA GLU A 126 -18.84 -10.16 15.16
C GLU A 126 -18.16 -8.83 14.86
N VAL A 127 -18.11 -8.44 13.58
CA VAL A 127 -17.59 -7.15 13.15
C VAL A 127 -18.64 -6.49 12.28
N ALA A 128 -19.05 -5.29 12.67
CA ALA A 128 -20.05 -4.51 11.97
C ALA A 128 -19.50 -3.12 11.64
N THR A 129 -19.96 -2.56 10.53
CA THR A 129 -19.68 -1.17 10.14
C THR A 129 -20.90 -0.29 10.38
N GLU A 130 -20.69 1.00 10.56
CA GLU A 130 -21.76 2.00 10.72
C GLU A 130 -22.76 1.61 11.83
N VAL A 131 -22.26 1.25 13.03
CA VAL A 131 -23.11 0.80 14.13
C VAL A 131 -23.80 2.00 14.79
N PRO A 132 -25.15 2.07 14.80
CA PRO A 132 -25.87 3.20 15.35
C PRO A 132 -25.72 3.28 16.86
N THR A 133 -25.39 4.47 17.36
CA THR A 133 -25.31 4.80 18.79
C THR A 133 -26.49 5.67 19.26
N GLY A 134 -27.44 5.95 18.37
CA GLY A 134 -28.56 6.87 18.56
C GLY A 134 -28.32 8.21 17.86
N ASP A 135 -27.19 8.85 18.17
CA ASP A 135 -26.83 10.19 17.65
C ASP A 135 -25.52 10.15 16.83
N GLY A 136 -25.27 9.04 16.14
CA GLY A 136 -24.06 8.82 15.34
C GLY A 136 -23.82 7.34 15.04
N PHE A 137 -22.78 7.05 14.28
CA PHE A 137 -22.43 5.71 13.83
C PHE A 137 -20.96 5.40 14.11
N ILE A 138 -20.67 4.33 14.84
CA ILE A 138 -19.30 3.83 15.00
C ILE A 138 -18.87 3.22 13.66
N ASP A 139 -17.74 3.67 13.09
CA ASP A 139 -17.31 3.25 11.75
C ASP A 139 -17.06 1.74 11.67
N VAL A 140 -16.33 1.17 12.63
CA VAL A 140 -16.15 -0.28 12.79
C VAL A 140 -16.28 -0.66 14.26
N LEU A 141 -17.13 -1.64 14.55
CA LEU A 141 -17.26 -2.23 15.87
C LEU A 141 -16.97 -3.73 15.80
N LEU A 142 -15.86 -4.15 16.39
CA LEU A 142 -15.55 -5.54 16.64
C LEU A 142 -16.01 -5.92 18.03
N THR A 143 -16.74 -7.02 18.15
CA THR A 143 -17.23 -7.54 19.43
C THR A 143 -16.90 -9.01 19.56
N TYR A 144 -16.66 -9.42 20.79
CA TYR A 144 -16.56 -10.83 21.15
C TYR A 144 -17.53 -11.10 22.31
N ARG A 145 -18.39 -12.10 22.15
CA ARG A 145 -19.40 -12.47 23.17
C ARG A 145 -19.31 -13.96 23.51
N GLY A 146 -18.21 -14.36 24.13
CA GLY A 146 -18.00 -15.74 24.56
C GLY A 146 -18.57 -16.05 25.95
N PRO A 147 -18.55 -17.33 26.37
CA PRO A 147 -19.09 -17.75 27.67
C PRO A 147 -18.41 -17.09 28.87
N ASP A 148 -17.09 -16.92 28.81
CA ASP A 148 -16.27 -16.48 29.95
C ASP A 148 -15.75 -15.03 29.81
N THR A 149 -15.88 -14.43 28.62
CA THR A 149 -15.38 -13.09 28.35
C THR A 149 -16.19 -12.39 27.28
N CYS A 150 -16.37 -11.09 27.46
CA CYS A 150 -17.08 -10.20 26.57
C CYS A 150 -16.28 -8.90 26.45
N PHE A 151 -15.98 -8.49 25.22
CA PHE A 151 -15.27 -7.24 24.96
C PHE A 151 -15.69 -6.60 23.62
N ALA A 152 -15.34 -5.33 23.46
CA ALA A 152 -15.47 -4.62 22.20
C ALA A 152 -14.23 -3.78 21.86
N ILE A 153 -13.95 -3.67 20.56
CA ILE A 153 -13.01 -2.71 20.00
C ILE A 153 -13.80 -1.88 18.98
N ALA A 154 -14.01 -0.61 19.29
CA ALA A 154 -14.52 0.36 18.33
C ALA A 154 -13.36 1.03 17.62
N ILE A 155 -13.48 1.25 16.32
CA ILE A 155 -12.55 2.02 15.51
C ILE A 155 -13.33 3.17 14.90
N GLU A 156 -12.90 4.39 15.19
CA GLU A 156 -13.32 5.59 14.46
C GLU A 156 -12.23 5.92 13.45
N ASN A 157 -12.58 5.95 12.17
CA ASN A 157 -11.67 6.10 11.05
C ASN A 157 -11.77 7.51 10.45
N LYS A 158 -10.74 8.33 10.64
CA LYS A 158 -10.70 9.72 10.21
C LYS A 158 -9.56 9.98 9.23
N ILE A 159 -9.88 10.08 7.94
CA ILE A 159 -8.87 10.38 6.92
C ILE A 159 -8.94 11.86 6.54
N TYR A 160 -10.13 12.36 6.17
CA TYR A 160 -10.38 13.76 5.81
C TYR A 160 -11.61 14.36 6.51
N ALA A 161 -12.51 13.53 7.04
CA ALA A 161 -13.70 14.02 7.71
C ALA A 161 -13.37 14.84 8.98
N VAL A 162 -14.12 15.93 9.18
CA VAL A 162 -14.08 16.70 10.43
C VAL A 162 -14.80 15.92 11.52
N ASP A 163 -14.27 15.95 12.74
CA ASP A 163 -14.89 15.31 13.88
C ASP A 163 -16.25 15.94 14.20
N GLN A 164 -17.24 15.09 14.48
CA GLN A 164 -18.54 15.60 14.93
C GLN A 164 -18.46 16.04 16.40
N PRO A 165 -19.26 17.03 16.83
CA PRO A 165 -19.30 17.45 18.22
C PRO A 165 -19.62 16.28 19.15
N ARG A 166 -18.86 16.12 20.24
CA ARG A 166 -18.95 15.06 21.27
C ARG A 166 -18.93 13.62 20.74
N GLN A 167 -18.41 13.37 19.54
CA GLN A 167 -18.52 12.08 18.86
C GLN A 167 -17.88 10.94 19.65
N LEU A 168 -16.60 11.06 20.01
CA LEU A 168 -15.92 9.99 20.75
C LEU A 168 -16.49 9.83 22.17
N ALA A 169 -16.96 10.91 22.80
CA ALA A 169 -17.65 10.82 24.10
C ALA A 169 -18.93 9.98 24.02
N ARG A 170 -19.71 10.10 22.92
CA ARG A 170 -20.89 9.26 22.69
C ARG A 170 -20.51 7.80 22.50
N TYR A 171 -19.46 7.52 21.74
CA TYR A 171 -19.01 6.14 21.49
C TYR A 171 -18.50 5.49 22.76
N GLN A 172 -17.77 6.24 23.59
CA GLN A 172 -17.36 5.76 24.90
C GLN A 172 -18.56 5.42 25.79
N ALA A 173 -19.59 6.28 25.83
CA ALA A 173 -20.81 6.00 26.58
C ALA A 173 -21.57 4.77 26.07
N TYR A 174 -21.61 4.57 24.74
CA TYR A 174 -22.15 3.35 24.14
C TYR A 174 -21.35 2.11 24.60
N LEU A 175 -20.02 2.15 24.52
CA LEU A 175 -19.16 1.05 24.94
C LEU A 175 -19.31 0.74 26.43
N ASP A 176 -19.32 1.76 27.29
CA ASP A 176 -19.50 1.57 28.74
C ASP A 176 -20.87 0.95 29.08
N ARG A 177 -21.92 1.26 28.29
CA ARG A 177 -23.26 0.69 28.48
C ARG A 177 -23.37 -0.76 28.02
N HIS A 178 -22.76 -1.11 26.88
CA HIS A 178 -22.94 -2.41 26.22
C HIS A 178 -21.82 -3.41 26.52
N PHE A 179 -20.65 -2.94 26.92
CA PHE A 179 -19.43 -3.70 27.21
C PHE A 179 -18.72 -3.15 28.46
N PRO A 180 -19.40 -3.10 29.62
CA PRO A 180 -18.88 -2.46 30.84
C PRO A 180 -17.60 -3.12 31.40
N THR A 181 -17.37 -4.38 31.05
CA THR A 181 -16.21 -5.16 31.52
C THR A 181 -14.94 -4.83 30.77
N GLN A 182 -15.01 -4.65 29.45
CA GLN A 182 -13.83 -4.49 28.62
C GLN A 182 -14.19 -3.86 27.27
N SER A 183 -13.62 -2.68 27.00
CA SER A 183 -13.83 -1.98 25.74
C SER A 183 -12.67 -1.06 25.40
N LEU A 184 -12.32 -0.97 24.12
CA LEU A 184 -11.32 -0.06 23.58
C LEU A 184 -11.89 0.77 22.45
N LEU A 185 -11.64 2.07 22.48
CA LEU A 185 -11.86 2.98 21.37
C LEU A 185 -10.51 3.28 20.70
N LEU A 186 -10.42 2.98 19.41
CA LEU A 186 -9.29 3.28 18.55
C LEU A 186 -9.64 4.47 17.67
N TYR A 187 -8.88 5.55 17.78
CA TYR A 187 -8.99 6.69 16.89
C TYR A 187 -7.93 6.55 15.80
N LEU A 188 -8.37 6.19 14.59
CA LEU A 188 -7.49 5.85 13.46
C LEU A 188 -7.40 7.01 12.47
N THR A 189 -6.20 7.53 12.27
CA THR A 189 -5.90 8.63 11.33
C THR A 189 -4.75 8.26 10.38
N PRO A 190 -4.55 8.95 9.23
CA PRO A 190 -3.36 8.74 8.40
C PRO A 190 -2.05 8.99 9.15
N TRP A 191 -2.04 10.05 9.96
CA TRP A 191 -0.88 10.57 10.71
C TRP A 191 -1.16 10.70 12.20
N PRO A 192 -0.15 10.72 13.08
CA PRO A 192 -0.36 10.91 14.51
C PRO A 192 -1.12 12.21 14.81
N ARG A 193 -2.33 12.09 15.34
CA ARG A 193 -3.20 13.21 15.69
C ARG A 193 -4.06 12.85 16.89
N GLN A 194 -4.31 13.84 17.75
CA GLN A 194 -5.31 13.74 18.82
C GLN A 194 -6.71 14.07 18.29
N PRO A 195 -7.77 13.50 18.88
CA PRO A 195 -9.14 13.89 18.56
C PRO A 195 -9.36 15.40 18.68
N ASP A 196 -10.27 15.94 17.88
CA ASP A 196 -10.67 17.33 18.00
C ASP A 196 -11.27 17.63 19.40
N PRO A 197 -10.91 18.76 20.04
CA PRO A 197 -11.47 19.14 21.34
C PRO A 197 -13.00 19.21 21.38
N GLY A 198 -13.64 19.48 20.24
CA GLY A 198 -15.09 19.46 20.09
C GLY A 198 -15.67 18.04 20.16
N SER A 199 -14.91 17.01 19.78
CA SER A 199 -15.29 15.60 19.85
C SER A 199 -15.06 14.98 21.22
N LEU A 200 -13.91 15.30 21.82
CA LEU A 200 -13.52 14.85 23.14
C LEU A 200 -12.58 15.90 23.75
N THR A 201 -12.88 16.38 24.95
CA THR A 201 -12.01 17.37 25.58
C THR A 201 -10.64 16.76 25.87
N PRO A 202 -9.54 17.55 25.88
CA PRO A 202 -8.20 17.04 26.18
C PRO A 202 -8.11 16.30 27.52
N GLU A 203 -8.90 16.72 28.52
CA GLU A 203 -8.93 16.06 29.83
C GLU A 203 -9.66 14.71 29.77
N GLU A 204 -10.83 14.63 29.11
CA GLU A 204 -11.52 13.36 28.87
C GLU A 204 -10.62 12.39 28.08
N ALA A 205 -9.94 12.88 27.04
CA ALA A 205 -9.00 12.09 26.25
C ALA A 205 -7.86 11.52 27.10
N ARG A 206 -7.28 12.34 27.98
CA ARG A 206 -6.21 11.93 28.92
C ARG A 206 -6.70 10.88 29.91
N VAL A 207 -7.91 11.05 30.46
CA VAL A 207 -8.52 10.09 31.38
C VAL A 207 -8.75 8.75 30.68
N LEU A 208 -9.34 8.74 29.48
CA LEU A 208 -9.57 7.52 28.72
C LEU A 208 -8.26 6.85 28.27
N HIS A 209 -7.25 7.64 27.91
CA HIS A 209 -5.93 7.11 27.58
C HIS A 209 -5.29 6.40 28.78
N ASN A 210 -5.28 7.04 29.95
CA ASN A 210 -4.71 6.45 31.17
C ASN A 210 -5.48 5.23 31.68
N ALA A 211 -6.77 5.13 31.33
CA ALA A 211 -7.61 3.98 31.65
C ALA A 211 -7.56 2.87 30.59
N ASP A 212 -6.66 2.95 29.61
CA ASP A 212 -6.54 1.99 28.49
C ASP A 212 -7.83 1.82 27.67
N LYS A 213 -8.69 2.85 27.66
CA LYS A 213 -9.95 2.90 26.92
C LYS A 213 -9.86 3.65 25.60
N LEU A 214 -8.84 4.50 25.42
CA LEU A 214 -8.60 5.24 24.17
C LEU A 214 -7.14 5.11 23.71
N ARG A 215 -6.95 4.78 22.45
CA ARG A 215 -5.64 4.87 21.76
C ARG A 215 -5.79 5.53 20.40
N CYS A 216 -4.90 6.47 20.12
CA CYS A 216 -4.74 7.02 18.77
C CYS A 216 -3.78 6.10 18.01
N ILE A 217 -4.24 5.57 16.88
CA ILE A 217 -3.46 4.73 15.99
C ILE A 217 -3.44 5.35 14.60
N THR A 218 -2.53 4.87 13.76
CA THR A 218 -2.29 5.47 12.45
C THR A 218 -2.23 4.42 11.35
N TYR A 219 -2.62 4.80 10.14
CA TYR A 219 -2.40 3.95 8.98
C TYR A 219 -0.91 3.70 8.74
N ASN A 220 -0.09 4.75 8.87
CA ASN A 220 1.34 4.68 8.58
C ASN A 220 2.13 3.79 9.55
N ASP A 221 1.84 3.90 10.85
CA ASP A 221 2.66 3.28 11.91
C ASP A 221 2.04 1.99 12.47
N HIS A 222 0.75 1.75 12.26
CA HIS A 222 0.04 0.61 12.87
C HIS A 222 -0.62 -0.29 11.83
N ILE A 223 -1.53 0.25 10.99
CA ILE A 223 -2.28 -0.58 10.03
C ILE A 223 -1.37 -1.12 8.94
N ARG A 224 -0.51 -0.30 8.33
CA ARG A 224 0.37 -0.77 7.25
C ARG A 224 1.38 -1.82 7.76
N PRO A 225 2.05 -1.65 8.93
CA PRO A 225 2.88 -2.72 9.51
C PRO A 225 2.09 -3.99 9.83
N LEU A 226 0.89 -3.86 10.41
CA LEU A 226 -0.05 -4.97 10.65
C LEU A 226 -0.32 -5.76 9.38
N LEU A 227 -0.63 -5.09 8.27
CA LEU A 227 -0.88 -5.78 7.01
C LEU A 227 0.39 -6.43 6.48
N ARG A 228 1.51 -5.70 6.40
CA ARG A 228 2.77 -6.21 5.84
C ARG A 228 3.28 -7.46 6.57
N GLN A 229 3.16 -7.55 7.89
CA GLN A 229 3.61 -8.73 8.63
C GLN A 229 2.80 -10.01 8.35
N THR A 230 1.57 -9.87 7.85
CA THR A 230 0.72 -11.01 7.48
C THR A 230 1.01 -11.56 6.07
N PHE A 231 1.76 -10.83 5.23
CA PHE A 231 1.94 -11.16 3.81
C PHE A 231 2.53 -12.56 3.58
N ALA A 232 3.44 -13.01 4.44
CA ALA A 232 4.06 -14.33 4.33
C ALA A 232 3.09 -15.47 4.69
N GLN A 233 2.06 -15.18 5.49
CA GLN A 233 1.11 -16.16 6.03
C GLN A 233 -0.19 -16.23 5.22
N VAL A 234 -0.51 -15.19 4.44
CA VAL A 234 -1.69 -15.14 3.57
C VAL A 234 -1.57 -16.22 2.50
N GLN A 235 -2.53 -17.16 2.49
CA GLN A 235 -2.56 -18.28 1.57
C GLN A 235 -3.32 -17.96 0.28
N ALA A 236 -4.37 -17.14 0.37
CA ALA A 236 -5.22 -16.80 -0.78
C ALA A 236 -4.53 -15.76 -1.68
N PRO A 237 -4.23 -16.09 -2.96
CA PRO A 237 -3.55 -15.15 -3.86
C PRO A 237 -4.33 -13.85 -4.10
N GLY A 238 -5.67 -13.94 -4.18
CA GLY A 238 -6.53 -12.76 -4.34
C GLY A 238 -6.45 -11.81 -3.14
N VAL A 239 -6.39 -12.36 -1.92
CA VAL A 239 -6.21 -11.56 -0.70
C VAL A 239 -4.82 -10.92 -0.70
N ARG A 240 -3.77 -11.67 -1.06
CA ARG A 240 -2.41 -11.12 -1.13
C ARG A 240 -2.32 -9.95 -2.11
N LEU A 241 -2.87 -10.09 -3.32
CA LEU A 241 -2.89 -9.02 -4.31
C LEU A 241 -3.68 -7.79 -3.81
N LEU A 242 -4.83 -8.02 -3.17
CA LEU A 242 -5.62 -6.94 -2.56
C LEU A 242 -4.82 -6.20 -1.49
N LEU A 243 -4.08 -6.92 -0.63
CA LEU A 243 -3.25 -6.31 0.41
C LEU A 243 -2.06 -5.53 -0.17
N GLU A 244 -1.42 -6.03 -1.22
CA GLU A 244 -0.35 -5.33 -1.93
C GLU A 244 -0.86 -4.00 -2.50
N GLN A 245 -2.01 -4.04 -3.20
CA GLN A 245 -2.64 -2.84 -3.73
C GLN A 245 -3.11 -1.89 -2.63
N TYR A 246 -3.67 -2.40 -1.54
CA TYR A 246 -4.14 -1.55 -0.45
C TYR A 246 -2.97 -0.87 0.27
N CYS A 247 -1.88 -1.59 0.55
CA CYS A 247 -0.67 -1.01 1.13
C CYS A 247 -0.09 0.13 0.27
N GLN A 248 -0.16 0.05 -1.06
CA GLN A 248 0.23 1.15 -1.94
C GLN A 248 -0.67 2.39 -1.78
N VAL A 249 -1.98 2.20 -1.59
CA VAL A 249 -2.92 3.31 -1.32
C VAL A 249 -2.61 3.97 0.02
N LEU A 250 -2.31 3.17 1.04
CA LEU A 250 -1.93 3.68 2.36
C LEU A 250 -0.63 4.49 2.35
N GLU A 251 0.22 4.36 1.33
CA GLU A 251 1.41 5.20 1.13
C GLU A 251 1.07 6.59 0.53
N THR A 252 -0.13 6.73 -0.02
CA THR A 252 -0.62 7.98 -0.62
C THR A 252 -1.61 8.73 0.25
N LEU A 253 -2.12 8.10 1.32
CA LEU A 253 -2.90 8.75 2.37
C LEU A 253 -2.08 9.81 3.08
#